data_AF-A0A1G2U1G8-F1
#
_entry.id   AF-A0A1G2U1G8-F1
#
_cell.length_a   1.000
_cell.length_b   1.000
_cell.length_c   1.000
_cell.angle_alpha   90.00
_cell.angle_beta   90.00
_cell.angle_gamma   90.00
#
_symmetry.space_group_name_H-M   'P 1'
#
loop_
_entity.id
_entity.type
_entity.pdbx_description
1 polymer ?
#
loop_
_entity_poly.entity_id
_entity_poly.type
_entity_poly.pdbx_seq_one_letter_code
_entity_poly.pdbx_strand_id
1 'polypeptide(L)'
;MKKLPRQVTIPVLMVMILDGLFTLVGQPAGYWNNPSLVREGSPLGFSLLLHNPFFFILFFIIYLTVVYWGLKKLPIVISLPGAIALFLGHVWGSSSWLSVLYRKFGFEIFDFYNWWLSISYFVVIAIITSLFILRVDKLK
;
A
#
# COMPACT_ATOMS: atom_id res chain seq x y z
N MET A 1 28.52 6.80 4.62
CA MET A 1 27.17 7.32 4.96
C MET A 1 26.31 6.16 5.46
N LYS A 2 25.56 6.34 6.57
CA LYS A 2 24.61 5.32 7.06
C LYS A 2 23.51 5.09 6.00
N LYS A 3 23.10 3.84 5.83
CA LYS A 3 22.02 3.41 4.94
C LYS A 3 20.81 2.96 5.74
N LEU A 4 19.62 3.01 5.14
CA LEU A 4 18.41 2.52 5.78
C LEU A 4 18.53 1.00 6.03
N PRO A 5 18.22 0.51 7.24
CA PRO A 5 18.19 -0.92 7.52
C PRO A 5 17.15 -1.63 6.64
N ARG A 6 17.47 -2.82 6.12
CA ARG A 6 16.54 -3.63 5.29
C ARG A 6 15.21 -3.93 6.01
N GLN A 7 15.26 -3.95 7.34
CA GLN A 7 14.15 -4.19 8.26
C GLN A 7 13.06 -3.12 8.16
N VAL A 8 13.43 -1.89 7.77
CA VAL A 8 12.47 -0.81 7.52
C VAL A 8 11.94 -0.87 6.09
N THR A 9 12.77 -1.31 5.14
CA THR A 9 12.38 -1.41 3.72
C THR A 9 11.28 -2.44 3.49
N ILE A 10 11.34 -3.61 4.16
CA ILE A 10 10.37 -4.69 3.94
C ILE A 10 8.93 -4.26 4.30
N PRO A 11 8.65 -3.71 5.51
CA PRO A 11 7.33 -3.20 5.84
C PRO A 11 6.81 -2.12 4.88
N VAL A 12 7.67 -1.23 4.40
CA VAL A 12 7.29 -0.21 3.39
C VAL A 12 6.80 -0.88 2.11
N LEU A 13 7.57 -1.82 1.56
CA LEU A 13 7.16 -2.53 0.34
C LEU A 13 5.90 -3.38 0.57
N MET A 14 5.74 -3.97 1.75
CA MET A 14 4.55 -4.75 2.09
C MET A 14 3.28 -3.90 2.01
N VAL A 15 3.26 -2.73 2.65
CA VAL A 15 2.08 -1.85 2.64
C VAL A 15 1.81 -1.26 1.26
N MET A 16 2.86 -0.99 0.48
CA MET A 16 2.72 -0.62 -0.93
C MET A 16 2.02 -1.73 -1.71
N ILE A 17 2.53 -2.97 -1.62
CA ILE A 17 1.94 -4.11 -2.34
C ILE A 17 0.48 -4.31 -1.94
N LEU A 18 0.15 -4.21 -0.65
CA LEU A 18 -1.23 -4.30 -0.17
C LEU A 18 -2.12 -3.22 -0.79
N ASP A 19 -1.65 -1.97 -0.85
CA ASP A 19 -2.38 -0.87 -1.48
C ASP A 19 -2.65 -1.14 -2.97
N GLY A 20 -1.62 -1.54 -3.73
CA GLY A 20 -1.78 -1.89 -5.14
C GLY A 20 -2.74 -3.06 -5.37
N LEU A 21 -2.68 -4.10 -4.52
CA LEU A 21 -3.60 -5.23 -4.57
C LEU A 21 -5.03 -4.80 -4.24
N PHE A 22 -5.21 -3.97 -3.21
CA PHE A 22 -6.52 -3.48 -2.81
C PHE A 22 -7.13 -2.54 -3.86
N THR A 23 -6.32 -1.73 -4.54
CA THR A 23 -6.75 -0.96 -5.71
C THR A 23 -7.28 -1.85 -6.81
N LEU A 24 -6.57 -2.93 -7.16
CA LEU A 24 -7.00 -3.85 -8.22
C LEU A 24 -8.23 -4.66 -7.82
N VAL A 25 -8.21 -5.29 -6.65
CA VAL A 25 -9.33 -6.11 -6.16
C VAL A 25 -10.54 -5.24 -5.83
N GLY A 26 -10.34 -4.00 -5.41
CA GLY A 26 -11.39 -3.05 -5.04
C GLY A 26 -12.16 -2.47 -6.22
N GLN A 27 -11.69 -2.65 -7.46
CA GLN A 27 -12.42 -2.16 -8.63
C GLN A 27 -13.84 -2.73 -8.71
N PRO A 28 -14.83 -1.94 -9.22
CA PRO A 28 -16.20 -2.42 -9.42
C PRO A 28 -16.26 -3.67 -10.29
N ALA A 29 -17.28 -4.53 -10.10
CA ALA A 29 -17.39 -5.79 -10.84
C ALA A 29 -17.39 -5.60 -12.38
N GLY A 30 -17.99 -4.52 -12.88
CA GLY A 30 -18.03 -4.19 -14.30
C GLY A 30 -16.73 -3.59 -14.86
N TYR A 31 -15.78 -3.18 -14.02
CA TYR A 31 -14.55 -2.49 -14.45
C TYR A 31 -13.74 -3.32 -15.47
N TRP A 32 -13.64 -4.62 -15.25
CA TRP A 32 -12.82 -5.51 -16.08
C TRP A 32 -13.33 -5.63 -17.53
N ASN A 33 -14.60 -5.30 -17.77
CA ASN A 33 -15.20 -5.24 -19.10
C ASN A 33 -15.36 -3.80 -19.61
N ASN A 34 -15.34 -2.81 -18.71
CA ASN A 34 -15.50 -1.40 -19.03
C ASN A 34 -14.58 -0.55 -18.12
N PRO A 35 -13.34 -0.24 -18.58
CA PRO A 35 -12.37 0.52 -17.81
C PRO A 35 -12.83 1.93 -17.38
N SER A 36 -13.86 2.50 -18.02
CA SER A 36 -14.43 3.80 -17.60
C SER A 36 -15.09 3.78 -16.23
N LEU A 37 -15.37 2.59 -15.68
CA LEU A 37 -15.86 2.39 -14.31
C LEU A 37 -14.74 2.39 -13.27
N VAL A 38 -13.52 2.79 -13.64
CA VAL A 38 -12.39 2.90 -12.71
C VAL A 38 -12.77 3.71 -11.47
N ARG A 39 -12.39 3.18 -10.32
CA ARG A 39 -12.47 3.88 -9.04
C ARG A 39 -11.06 3.97 -8.50
N GLU A 40 -10.46 5.15 -8.51
CA GLU A 40 -9.11 5.34 -7.97
C GLU A 40 -8.95 6.81 -7.59
N GLY A 41 -8.44 7.07 -6.38
CA GLY A 41 -8.26 8.43 -5.87
C GLY A 41 -6.97 9.08 -6.32
N SER A 42 -5.95 8.29 -6.64
CA SER A 42 -4.68 8.79 -7.18
C SER A 42 -4.83 9.17 -8.66
N PRO A 43 -4.51 10.41 -9.07
CA PRO A 43 -4.65 10.84 -10.47
C PRO A 43 -3.86 9.95 -11.46
N LEU A 44 -2.67 9.52 -11.06
CA LEU A 44 -1.83 8.65 -11.87
C LEU A 44 -2.39 7.22 -11.95
N GLY A 45 -2.82 6.65 -10.81
CA GLY A 45 -3.44 5.33 -10.79
C GLY A 45 -4.71 5.30 -11.62
N PHE A 46 -5.55 6.33 -11.49
CA PHE A 46 -6.77 6.52 -12.27
C PHE A 46 -6.47 6.52 -13.78
N SER A 47 -5.51 7.34 -14.22
CA SER A 47 -5.16 7.43 -15.64
C SER A 47 -4.68 6.08 -16.19
N LEU A 48 -3.82 5.36 -15.45
CA LEU A 48 -3.31 4.06 -15.88
C LEU A 48 -4.43 3.01 -15.96
N LEU A 49 -5.27 2.91 -14.91
CA LEU A 49 -6.38 1.96 -14.82
C LEU A 49 -7.49 2.26 -15.84
N LEU A 50 -7.72 3.53 -16.18
CA LEU A 50 -8.68 3.95 -17.20
C LEU A 50 -8.30 3.43 -18.59
N HIS A 51 -7.00 3.38 -18.91
CA HIS A 51 -6.53 2.88 -20.20
C HIS A 51 -6.48 1.36 -20.21
N ASN A 52 -5.75 0.76 -19.27
CA ASN A 52 -5.63 -0.69 -19.15
C ASN A 52 -5.05 -1.08 -17.78
N PRO A 53 -5.65 -2.04 -17.05
CA PRO A 53 -5.11 -2.50 -15.77
C PRO A 53 -3.68 -3.05 -15.87
N PHE A 54 -3.27 -3.56 -17.03
CA PHE A 54 -1.89 -3.98 -17.27
C PHE A 54 -0.89 -2.83 -17.13
N PHE A 55 -1.22 -1.62 -17.59
CA PHE A 55 -0.34 -0.47 -17.45
C PHE A 55 -0.16 -0.07 -15.99
N PHE A 56 -1.22 -0.16 -15.19
CA PHE A 56 -1.12 0.03 -13.75
C PHE A 56 -0.17 -0.99 -13.12
N ILE A 57 -0.34 -2.29 -13.40
CA ILE A 57 0.52 -3.35 -12.85
C ILE A 57 1.98 -3.14 -13.24
N LEU A 58 2.25 -2.89 -14.53
CA LEU A 58 3.60 -2.67 -15.03
C LEU A 58 4.26 -1.45 -14.38
N PHE A 59 3.54 -0.32 -14.34
CA PHE A 59 4.01 0.88 -13.67
C PHE A 59 4.26 0.63 -12.18
N PHE A 60 3.38 -0.11 -11.51
CA PHE A 60 3.49 -0.41 -10.10
C PHE A 60 4.72 -1.27 -9.78
N ILE A 61 5.06 -2.25 -10.62
CA ILE A 61 6.29 -3.05 -10.50
C ILE A 61 7.53 -2.17 -10.68
N ILE A 62 7.52 -1.27 -11.66
CA ILE A 62 8.61 -0.30 -11.87
C ILE A 62 8.74 0.61 -10.64
N TYR A 63 7.63 1.13 -10.13
CA TYR A 63 7.59 1.99 -8.95
C TYR A 63 8.12 1.29 -7.69
N LEU A 64 7.70 0.06 -7.41
CA LEU A 64 8.24 -0.76 -6.32
C LEU A 64 9.76 -0.97 -6.47
N THR A 65 10.22 -1.22 -7.69
CA THR A 65 11.65 -1.41 -7.99
C THR A 65 12.44 -0.13 -7.72
N VAL A 66 11.94 1.02 -8.18
CA VAL A 66 12.55 2.34 -7.95
C VAL A 66 12.59 2.65 -6.45
N VAL A 67 11.51 2.41 -5.72
CA VAL A 67 11.44 2.63 -4.27
C VAL A 67 12.42 1.71 -3.53
N TYR A 68 12.45 0.41 -3.84
CA TYR A 68 13.38 -0.53 -3.21
C TYR A 68 14.83 -0.09 -3.39
N TRP A 69 15.22 0.25 -4.62
CA TRP A 69 16.58 0.70 -4.90
C TRP A 69 16.87 2.08 -4.31
N GLY A 70 15.91 3.00 -4.32
CA GLY A 70 16.00 4.32 -3.73
C GLY A 70 16.27 4.24 -2.22
N LEU A 71 15.45 3.49 -1.48
CA LEU A 71 15.62 3.30 -0.03
C LEU A 71 16.95 2.63 0.34
N LYS A 72 17.48 1.75 -0.54
CA LYS A 72 18.75 1.04 -0.32
C LYS A 72 19.99 1.83 -0.72
N LYS A 73 19.89 2.70 -1.72
CA LYS A 73 21.05 3.42 -2.30
C LYS A 73 21.20 4.84 -1.77
N LEU A 74 20.10 5.52 -1.43
CA LEU A 74 20.14 6.90 -0.94
C LEU A 74 20.70 7.00 0.49
N PRO A 75 21.27 8.15 0.89
CA PRO A 75 21.67 8.42 2.27
C PRO A 75 20.49 8.29 3.24
N ILE A 76 20.77 7.92 4.50
CA ILE A 76 19.74 7.81 5.57
C ILE A 76 18.87 9.07 5.69
N VAL A 77 19.45 10.25 5.49
CA VAL A 77 18.76 11.55 5.61
C VAL A 77 17.62 11.70 4.60
N ILE A 78 17.71 11.05 3.44
CA ILE A 78 16.67 11.06 2.40
C ILE A 78 15.79 9.81 2.50
N SER A 79 16.41 8.64 2.67
CA SER A 79 15.71 7.35 2.67
C SER A 79 14.79 7.16 3.89
N LEU A 80 15.13 7.70 5.06
CA LEU A 80 14.28 7.54 6.24
C LEU A 80 12.98 8.36 6.15
N PRO A 81 13.00 9.69 5.86
CA PRO A 81 11.76 10.44 5.63
C PRO A 81 10.95 9.87 4.45
N GLY A 82 11.63 9.47 3.37
CA GLY A 82 10.98 8.83 2.23
C GLY A 82 10.27 7.53 2.60
N ALA A 83 10.92 6.66 3.40
CA ALA A 83 10.31 5.44 3.90
C ALA A 83 9.08 5.72 4.76
N ILE A 84 9.13 6.71 5.65
CA ILE A 84 8.00 7.11 6.50
C ILE A 84 6.84 7.62 5.64
N ALA A 85 7.12 8.52 4.69
CA ALA A 85 6.10 9.08 3.81
C ALA A 85 5.43 8.02 2.93
N LEU A 86 6.23 7.12 2.33
CA LEU A 86 5.74 6.00 1.53
C LEU A 86 4.90 5.04 2.38
N PHE A 87 5.38 4.70 3.57
CA PHE A 87 4.65 3.83 4.48
C PHE A 87 3.29 4.43 4.85
N LEU A 88 3.27 5.66 5.37
CA LEU A 88 2.04 6.32 5.79
C LEU A 88 1.06 6.53 4.63
N GLY A 89 1.56 6.96 3.46
CA GLY A 89 0.75 7.18 2.27
C GLY A 89 0.06 5.89 1.81
N HIS A 90 0.78 4.77 1.74
CA HIS A 90 0.22 3.51 1.28
C HIS A 90 -0.60 2.77 2.34
N VAL A 91 -0.31 2.95 3.64
CA VAL A 91 -1.22 2.45 4.70
C VAL A 91 -2.54 3.23 4.66
N TRP A 92 -2.49 4.55 4.47
CA TRP A 92 -3.71 5.34 4.29
C TRP A 92 -4.47 4.93 3.02
N GLY A 93 -3.77 4.84 1.87
CA GLY A 93 -4.35 4.39 0.60
C GLY A 93 -5.06 3.05 0.73
N SER A 94 -4.36 2.04 1.25
CA SER A 94 -4.93 0.70 1.44
C SER A 94 -6.09 0.70 2.43
N SER A 95 -6.03 1.50 3.51
CA SER A 95 -7.15 1.59 4.46
C SER A 95 -8.44 2.10 3.82
N SER A 96 -8.34 2.99 2.82
CA SER A 96 -9.51 3.54 2.11
C SER A 96 -10.29 2.48 1.31
N TRP A 97 -9.62 1.38 0.96
CA TRP A 97 -10.21 0.26 0.23
C TRP A 97 -10.93 -0.76 1.11
N LEU A 98 -10.68 -0.78 2.42
CA LEU A 98 -11.19 -1.84 3.31
C LEU A 98 -12.72 -1.94 3.26
N SER A 99 -13.43 -0.83 3.38
CA SER A 99 -14.90 -0.83 3.34
C SER A 99 -15.46 -1.29 1.98
N VAL A 100 -14.73 -1.03 0.90
CA VAL A 100 -15.11 -1.48 -0.46
C VAL A 100 -14.91 -2.99 -0.57
N LEU A 101 -13.78 -3.50 -0.10
CA LEU A 101 -13.44 -4.92 -0.12
C LEU A 101 -14.40 -5.74 0.74
N TYR A 102 -14.67 -5.31 1.97
CA TYR A 102 -15.61 -6.03 2.84
C TYR A 102 -17.01 -6.13 2.24
N ARG A 103 -17.54 -5.02 1.71
CA ARG A 103 -18.83 -5.03 1.00
C ARG A 103 -18.79 -5.93 -0.23
N LYS A 104 -17.68 -5.92 -0.98
CA LYS A 104 -17.47 -6.79 -2.14
C LYS A 104 -17.45 -8.28 -1.77
N PHE A 105 -16.97 -8.64 -0.59
CA PHE A 105 -16.99 -10.00 -0.06
C PHE A 105 -18.29 -10.36 0.68
N GLY A 106 -19.32 -9.51 0.63
CA GLY A 106 -20.65 -9.81 1.18
C GLY A 106 -20.81 -9.49 2.66
N PHE A 107 -19.88 -8.75 3.27
CA PHE A 107 -20.03 -8.29 4.65
C PHE A 107 -20.82 -6.97 4.70
N GLU A 108 -21.91 -6.96 5.47
CA GLU A 108 -22.63 -5.73 5.79
C GLU A 108 -21.86 -4.96 6.86
N ILE A 109 -21.27 -3.83 6.46
CA ILE A 109 -20.60 -2.92 7.39
C ILE A 109 -21.37 -1.61 7.39
N PHE A 110 -21.94 -1.25 8.56
CA PHE A 110 -22.47 0.09 8.78
C PHE A 110 -21.35 1.11 8.74
N ASP A 111 -21.59 2.28 8.17
CA ASP A 111 -20.53 3.27 7.96
C ASP A 111 -19.84 3.71 9.26
N PHE A 112 -20.54 3.63 10.39
CA PHE A 112 -19.97 3.83 11.73
C PHE A 112 -18.77 2.92 12.03
N TYR A 113 -18.76 1.68 11.52
CA TYR A 113 -17.68 0.72 11.74
C TYR A 113 -16.50 0.91 10.78
N ASN A 114 -16.62 1.70 9.71
CA ASN A 114 -15.50 1.95 8.77
C ASN A 114 -14.31 2.60 9.48
N TRP A 115 -14.58 3.48 10.44
CA TRP A 115 -13.55 4.10 11.26
C TRP A 115 -12.80 3.05 12.08
N TRP A 116 -13.53 2.22 12.84
CA TRP A 116 -12.93 1.17 13.66
C TRP A 116 -12.20 0.10 12.85
N LEU A 117 -12.68 -0.21 11.66
CA LEU A 117 -12.01 -1.10 10.72
C LEU A 117 -10.66 -0.53 10.30
N SER A 118 -10.62 0.76 9.98
CA SER A 118 -9.38 1.47 9.63
C SER A 118 -8.41 1.49 10.82
N ILE A 119 -8.87 1.85 12.02
CA ILE A 119 -8.04 1.84 13.24
C ILE A 119 -7.47 0.45 13.51
N SER A 120 -8.29 -0.60 13.41
CA SER A 120 -7.85 -1.98 13.60
C SER A 120 -6.79 -2.37 12.58
N TYR A 121 -6.96 -1.96 11.33
CA TYR A 121 -5.97 -2.16 10.27
C TYR A 121 -4.65 -1.45 10.58
N PHE A 122 -4.67 -0.17 11.00
CA PHE A 122 -3.46 0.55 11.41
C PHE A 122 -2.74 -0.16 12.57
N VAL A 123 -3.47 -0.66 13.56
CA VAL A 123 -2.89 -1.41 14.69
C VAL A 123 -2.24 -2.70 14.21
N VAL A 124 -2.91 -3.47 13.33
CA VAL A 124 -2.35 -4.71 12.78
C VAL A 124 -1.07 -4.43 11.97
N ILE A 125 -1.10 -3.43 11.09
CA ILE A 125 0.08 -3.03 10.31
C ILE A 125 1.22 -2.56 11.21
N ALA A 126 0.92 -1.81 12.28
CA ALA A 126 1.91 -1.37 13.26
C ALA A 126 2.55 -2.56 13.98
N ILE A 127 1.74 -3.52 14.46
CA ILE A 127 2.24 -4.74 15.12
C ILE A 127 3.15 -5.53 14.17
N ILE A 128 2.71 -5.79 12.93
CA ILE A 128 3.51 -6.52 11.94
C ILE A 128 4.83 -5.78 11.69
N THR A 129 4.78 -4.47 11.48
CA THR A 129 5.97 -3.64 11.24
C THR A 129 6.93 -3.68 12.43
N SER A 130 6.41 -3.55 13.65
CA SER A 130 7.20 -3.68 14.88
C SER A 130 7.87 -5.04 14.99
N LEU A 131 7.20 -6.14 14.62
CA LEU A 131 7.81 -7.47 14.60
C LEU A 131 8.98 -7.54 13.60
N PHE A 132 8.88 -6.95 12.42
CA PHE A 132 10.00 -6.89 11.47
C PHE A 132 11.20 -6.11 12.00
N ILE A 133 10.94 -5.03 12.74
CA ILE A 133 11.99 -4.20 13.35
C ILE A 133 12.63 -4.94 14.53
N LEU A 134 11.83 -5.45 15.47
CA LEU A 134 12.26 -6.05 16.74
C LEU A 134 12.89 -7.45 16.60
N ARG A 135 12.47 -8.25 15.62
CA ARG A 135 12.98 -9.63 15.43
C ARG A 135 14.48 -9.66 15.08
N VAL A 136 15.09 -8.51 14.81
CA VAL A 136 16.53 -8.36 14.55
C VAL A 136 17.33 -8.02 15.80
N ASP A 137 16.72 -7.40 16.81
CA ASP A 137 17.43 -7.09 18.07
C ASP A 137 17.74 -8.35 18.89
N LYS A 138 17.02 -9.46 18.63
CA LYS A 138 17.25 -10.76 19.28
C LYS A 138 18.18 -11.71 18.51
N LEU A 139 18.68 -11.31 17.33
CA LEU A 139 19.58 -12.12 16.48
C LEU A 139 21.00 -11.51 16.38
N LYS A 140 21.29 -10.47 17.16
CA LYS A 140 22.62 -9.92 17.39
C LYS A 140 23.05 -10.25 18.80
#